data_AF-A0A5C3NL18-F1
#
_entry.id   AF-A0A5C3NL18-F1
#
_cell.length_a   1.000
_cell.length_b   1.000
_cell.length_c   1.000
_cell.angle_alpha   90.00
_cell.angle_beta   90.00
_cell.angle_gamma   90.00
#
_symmetry.space_group_name_H-M   'P 1'
#
loop_
_entity.id
_entity.type
_entity.pdbx_description
1 polymer ?
#
loop_
_entity_poly.entity_id
_entity_poly.type
_entity_poly.pdbx_seq_one_letter_code
_entity_poly.pdbx_strand_id
1 'polypeptide(L)'
;LFPSIKASILLDIARHDFEPSDLYKLDTKYRDKGTRSVLDFDGTTFTMRDPSTKDYPSFRSVYAPLMSYFNILTAFAASSGNTAYQYQVASGAFFYMTQLEQFNEEYQWSAVLLYHMQFHHKRRRDMVRGDYSGWAQVDSALHAQFL
;
A
#
# COMPACT_ATOMS: atom_id res chain seq x y z
N LEU A 1 -11.09 14.24 -7.96
CA LEU A 1 -11.29 13.12 -8.91
C LEU A 1 -9.93 12.74 -9.48
N PHE A 2 -9.68 11.45 -9.72
CA PHE A 2 -8.38 10.89 -10.11
C PHE A 2 -8.37 10.50 -11.60
N PRO A 3 -8.38 11.46 -12.54
CA PRO A 3 -8.63 11.19 -13.97
C PRO A 3 -7.53 10.36 -14.64
N SER A 4 -6.34 10.34 -14.06
CA SER A 4 -5.19 9.57 -14.55
C SER A 4 -5.20 8.10 -14.10
N ILE A 5 -6.09 7.71 -13.19
CA ILE A 5 -6.13 6.37 -12.59
C ILE A 5 -7.33 5.61 -13.16
N LYS A 6 -7.11 4.34 -13.55
CA LYS A 6 -8.18 3.49 -14.08
C LYS A 6 -9.30 3.35 -13.04
N ALA A 7 -10.55 3.42 -13.50
CA ALA A 7 -11.71 3.28 -12.61
C ALA A 7 -11.74 1.96 -11.83
N SER A 8 -11.23 0.86 -12.42
CA SER A 8 -11.10 -0.42 -11.72
C SER A 8 -10.20 -0.33 -10.50
N ILE A 9 -9.03 0.32 -10.61
CA ILE A 9 -8.10 0.51 -9.48
C ILE A 9 -8.75 1.35 -8.38
N LEU A 10 -9.49 2.40 -8.75
CA LEU A 10 -10.21 3.22 -7.77
C LEU A 10 -11.24 2.38 -7.00
N LEU A 11 -11.96 1.52 -7.71
CA LEU A 11 -12.94 0.62 -7.12
C LEU A 11 -12.29 -0.42 -6.21
N ASP A 12 -11.15 -0.99 -6.61
CA ASP A 12 -10.40 -1.95 -5.81
C ASP A 12 -9.93 -1.31 -4.50
N ILE A 13 -9.46 -0.05 -4.54
CA ILE A 13 -9.08 0.68 -3.31
C ILE A 13 -10.31 0.96 -2.45
N ALA A 14 -11.42 1.41 -3.04
CA ALA A 14 -12.66 1.69 -2.31
C ALA A 14 -13.23 0.45 -1.59
N ARG A 15 -13.03 -0.73 -2.18
CA ARG A 15 -13.49 -2.02 -1.64
C ARG A 15 -12.47 -2.69 -0.72
N HIS A 16 -11.30 -2.09 -0.55
CA HIS A 16 -10.15 -2.68 0.16
C HIS A 16 -9.61 -3.96 -0.49
N ASP A 17 -9.84 -4.16 -1.78
CA ASP A 17 -9.37 -5.30 -2.59
C ASP A 17 -8.01 -5.03 -3.26
N PHE A 18 -7.53 -3.78 -3.24
CA PHE A 18 -6.24 -3.41 -3.83
C PHE A 18 -5.05 -3.95 -3.03
N GLU A 19 -4.29 -4.87 -3.61
CA GLU A 19 -3.13 -5.52 -2.99
C GLU A 19 -1.93 -4.57 -2.82
N PRO A 20 -1.13 -4.69 -1.74
CA PRO A 20 0.06 -3.86 -1.56
C PRO A 20 1.12 -4.11 -2.65
N SER A 21 1.20 -5.34 -3.16
CA SER A 21 2.05 -5.70 -4.30
C SER A 21 1.66 -4.98 -5.60
N ASP A 22 0.45 -4.44 -5.67
CA ASP A 22 -0.07 -3.72 -6.84
C ASP A 22 0.17 -2.21 -6.79
N LEU A 23 0.80 -1.68 -5.72
CA LEU A 23 1.05 -0.25 -5.54
C LEU A 23 1.73 0.41 -6.76
N TYR A 24 2.54 -0.34 -7.52
CA TYR A 24 3.22 0.17 -8.71
C TYR A 24 2.23 0.66 -9.79
N LYS A 25 0.99 0.15 -9.80
CA LYS A 25 -0.09 0.60 -10.70
C LYS A 25 -0.52 2.05 -10.43
N LEU A 26 -0.17 2.60 -9.27
CA LEU A 26 -0.41 3.99 -8.87
C LEU A 26 0.79 4.92 -9.15
N ASP A 27 1.94 4.36 -9.55
CA ASP A 27 3.10 5.19 -9.90
C ASP A 27 2.89 5.84 -11.28
N THR A 28 2.93 7.17 -11.31
CA THR A 28 2.82 7.95 -12.54
C THR A 28 3.94 7.64 -13.52
N LYS A 29 5.13 7.24 -13.04
CA LYS A 29 6.28 6.83 -13.87
C LYS A 29 6.13 5.43 -14.45
N TYR A 30 5.34 4.57 -13.82
CA TYR A 30 5.04 3.24 -14.35
C TYR A 30 4.06 3.33 -15.53
N ARG A 31 3.20 4.35 -15.55
CA ARG A 31 2.22 4.57 -16.63
C ARG A 31 2.86 4.76 -18.02
N ASP A 32 4.07 5.32 -18.08
CA ASP A 32 4.84 5.49 -19.31
C ASP A 32 5.67 4.26 -19.70
N LYS A 33 5.93 3.35 -18.76
CA LYS A 33 6.65 2.10 -19.04
C LYS A 33 5.63 1.02 -19.38
N GLY A 34 5.26 0.98 -20.65
CA GLY A 34 4.43 -0.08 -21.22
C GLY A 34 4.81 -1.45 -20.65
N THR A 35 3.85 -2.05 -19.95
CA THR A 35 3.76 -3.48 -19.64
C THR A 35 5.11 -4.16 -19.35
N ARG A 36 5.70 -3.91 -18.16
CA ARG A 36 6.54 -4.96 -17.57
C ARG A 36 5.60 -6.10 -17.19
N SER A 37 5.45 -7.03 -18.12
CA SER A 37 4.74 -8.29 -17.92
C SER A 37 5.47 -9.05 -16.81
N VAL A 38 4.93 -9.02 -15.59
CA VAL A 38 5.40 -9.86 -14.49
C VAL A 38 4.70 -11.21 -14.66
N LEU A 39 5.15 -11.97 -15.66
CA LEU A 39 4.84 -13.38 -15.82
C LEU A 39 6.14 -14.13 -15.64
N ASP A 40 6.43 -14.56 -14.42
CA ASP A 40 7.40 -15.64 -14.22
C ASP A 40 6.65 -16.94 -14.54
N PHE A 41 6.96 -17.52 -15.69
CA PHE A 41 6.49 -18.82 -16.13
C PHE A 41 7.61 -19.84 -15.87
N ASP A 42 7.42 -20.74 -14.91
CA ASP A 42 8.39 -21.79 -14.56
C ASP A 42 8.30 -23.04 -15.46
N GLY A 43 7.40 -23.02 -16.46
CA GLY A 43 7.14 -24.15 -17.35
C GLY A 43 5.86 -24.92 -17.03
N THR A 44 5.28 -24.80 -15.83
CA THR A 44 4.11 -25.61 -15.43
C THR A 44 3.06 -24.91 -14.58
N THR A 45 3.40 -23.84 -13.84
CA THR A 45 2.46 -23.16 -12.94
C THR A 45 2.67 -21.65 -12.87
N PHE A 46 1.56 -20.92 -12.73
CA PHE A 46 1.58 -19.51 -12.35
C PHE A 46 1.60 -19.41 -10.82
N THR A 47 2.73 -19.02 -10.25
CA THR A 47 2.82 -18.74 -8.81
C THR A 47 2.69 -17.25 -8.56
N MET A 48 1.86 -16.86 -7.57
CA MET A 48 1.89 -15.51 -7.00
C MET A 48 3.31 -15.22 -6.51
N ARG A 49 3.99 -14.26 -7.13
CA ARG A 49 5.37 -13.89 -6.79
C ARG A 49 5.35 -13.16 -5.45
N ASP A 50 6.25 -13.55 -4.55
CA ASP A 50 6.53 -12.74 -3.35
C ASP A 50 6.92 -11.31 -3.78
N PRO A 51 6.49 -10.28 -3.05
CA PRO A 51 6.86 -8.90 -3.32
C PRO A 51 8.38 -8.78 -3.31
N SER A 52 8.96 -8.57 -4.48
CA SER A 52 10.40 -8.56 -4.62
C SER A 52 10.92 -7.13 -4.51
N THR A 53 12.09 -6.96 -3.90
CA THR A 53 12.84 -5.69 -3.93
C THR A 53 13.17 -5.25 -5.37
N LYS A 54 12.95 -6.08 -6.39
CA LYS A 54 13.07 -5.67 -7.80
C LYS A 54 11.94 -4.72 -8.20
N ASP A 55 10.75 -4.90 -7.64
CA ASP A 55 9.58 -4.06 -7.92
C ASP A 55 9.61 -2.79 -7.06
N TYR A 56 10.13 -2.92 -5.83
CA TYR A 56 10.32 -1.80 -4.90
C TYR A 56 11.75 -1.75 -4.35
N PRO A 57 12.72 -1.18 -5.10
CA PRO A 57 14.14 -1.19 -4.72
C PRO A 57 14.49 -0.24 -3.56
N SER A 58 13.62 0.69 -3.20
CA SER A 58 13.85 1.63 -2.11
C SER A 58 12.56 2.22 -1.55
N PHE A 59 12.61 2.85 -0.38
CA PHE A 59 11.49 3.63 0.15
C PHE A 59 10.91 4.62 -0.86
N ARG A 60 11.78 5.28 -1.65
CA ARG A 60 11.37 6.22 -2.70
C ARG A 60 10.49 5.57 -3.78
N SER A 61 10.67 4.28 -4.05
CA SER A 61 9.84 3.54 -5.02
C SER A 61 8.43 3.24 -4.52
N VAL A 62 8.21 3.20 -3.20
CA VAL A 62 6.89 2.98 -2.57
C VAL A 62 6.23 4.30 -2.20
N TYR A 63 7.01 5.33 -1.87
CA TYR A 63 6.52 6.59 -1.32
C TYR A 63 5.39 7.24 -2.15
N ALA A 64 5.66 7.53 -3.43
CA ALA A 64 4.70 8.20 -4.30
C ALA A 64 3.42 7.38 -4.58
N PRO A 65 3.49 6.08 -4.93
CA PRO A 65 2.29 5.27 -5.10
C PRO A 65 1.50 5.09 -3.80
N LEU A 66 2.17 4.95 -2.66
CA LEU A 66 1.51 4.82 -1.36
C LEU A 66 0.80 6.11 -0.92
N MET A 67 1.41 7.29 -1.16
CA MET A 67 0.73 8.57 -0.97
C MET A 67 -0.51 8.71 -1.87
N SER A 68 -0.42 8.22 -3.11
CA SER A 68 -1.56 8.21 -4.04
C SER A 68 -2.67 7.28 -3.54
N TYR A 69 -2.31 6.10 -3.04
CA TYR A 69 -3.24 5.17 -2.39
C TYR A 69 -3.99 5.84 -1.24
N PHE A 70 -3.28 6.49 -0.30
CA PHE A 70 -3.92 7.16 0.84
C PHE A 70 -4.80 8.34 0.44
N ASN A 71 -4.42 9.10 -0.59
CA ASN A 71 -5.25 10.19 -1.09
C ASN A 71 -6.59 9.66 -1.65
N ILE A 72 -6.55 8.56 -2.42
CA ILE A 72 -7.74 7.89 -2.94
C ILE A 72 -8.60 7.34 -1.80
N LEU A 73 -7.98 6.63 -0.85
CA LEU A 73 -8.66 6.07 0.31
C LEU A 73 -9.34 7.15 1.16
N THR A 74 -8.67 8.29 1.38
CA THR A 74 -9.22 9.43 2.11
C THR A 74 -10.44 10.01 1.40
N ALA A 75 -10.40 10.14 0.07
CA ALA A 75 -11.53 10.62 -0.71
C ALA A 75 -12.75 9.69 -0.63
N PHE A 76 -12.53 8.38 -0.66
CA PHE A 76 -13.61 7.40 -0.47
C PHE A 76 -14.15 7.40 0.96
N ALA A 77 -13.29 7.47 1.97
CA ALA A 77 -13.71 7.63 3.36
C ALA A 77 -14.58 8.88 3.54
N ALA A 78 -14.22 10.01 2.92
CA ALA A 78 -15.03 11.23 2.94
C ALA A 78 -16.41 11.04 2.28
N SER A 79 -16.51 10.26 1.19
CA SER A 79 -17.79 10.00 0.52
C SER A 79 -18.79 9.16 1.35
N SER A 80 -18.33 8.50 2.42
CA SER A 80 -19.21 7.78 3.34
C SER A 80 -20.08 8.70 4.21
N GLY A 81 -19.77 10.00 4.25
CA GLY A 81 -20.38 10.95 5.18
C GLY A 81 -19.90 10.82 6.64
N ASN A 82 -19.04 9.84 6.93
CA ASN A 82 -18.45 9.65 8.26
C ASN A 82 -17.11 10.39 8.35
N THR A 83 -17.13 11.55 8.99
CA THR A 83 -15.93 12.40 9.18
C THR A 83 -14.85 11.72 10.01
N ALA A 84 -15.21 10.77 10.90
CA ALA A 84 -14.24 10.02 11.67
C ALA A 84 -13.38 9.11 10.78
N TYR A 85 -13.98 8.46 9.78
CA TYR A 85 -13.23 7.62 8.83
C TYR A 85 -12.24 8.43 8.02
N GLN A 86 -12.68 9.58 7.50
CA GLN A 86 -11.79 10.48 6.78
C GLN A 86 -10.61 10.93 7.66
N TYR A 87 -10.88 11.33 8.90
CA TYR A 87 -9.84 11.74 9.85
C TYR A 87 -8.87 10.60 10.18
N GLN A 88 -9.37 9.40 10.45
CA GLN A 88 -8.54 8.23 10.77
C GLN A 88 -7.62 7.86 9.60
N VAL A 89 -8.12 7.88 8.37
CA VAL A 89 -7.28 7.62 7.19
C VAL A 89 -6.23 8.72 7.01
N ALA A 90 -6.62 10.00 7.07
CA ALA A 90 -5.70 11.10 6.81
C ALA A 90 -4.59 11.18 7.87
N SER A 91 -4.95 11.07 9.15
CA SER A 91 -3.98 11.06 10.25
C SER A 91 -3.13 9.78 10.24
N GLY A 92 -3.75 8.62 10.06
CA GLY A 92 -3.06 7.34 9.97
C GLY A 92 -2.08 7.29 8.81
N ALA A 93 -2.43 7.84 7.64
CA ALA A 93 -1.53 7.96 6.50
C ALA A 93 -0.28 8.78 6.87
N PHE A 94 -0.45 9.93 7.51
CA PHE A 94 0.68 10.75 7.97
C PHE A 94 1.59 9.98 8.93
N PHE A 95 1.02 9.41 10.00
CA PHE A 95 1.78 8.64 10.99
C PHE A 95 2.52 7.45 10.36
N TYR A 96 1.83 6.69 9.50
CA TYR A 96 2.41 5.54 8.85
C TYR A 96 3.56 5.90 7.91
N MET A 97 3.42 6.98 7.13
CA MET A 97 4.47 7.42 6.22
C MET A 97 5.72 7.86 6.97
N THR A 98 5.58 8.64 8.05
CA THR A 98 6.70 9.04 8.91
C THR A 98 7.36 7.82 9.57
N GLN A 99 6.57 6.88 10.07
CA GLN A 99 7.09 5.66 10.67
C GLN A 99 7.84 4.79 9.67
N LEU A 100 7.31 4.64 8.44
CA LEU A 100 7.96 3.84 7.42
C LEU A 100 9.27 4.47 6.94
N GLU A 101 9.36 5.80 6.93
CA GLU A 101 10.61 6.53 6.69
C GLU A 101 11.63 6.26 7.81
N GLN A 102 11.21 6.36 9.08
CA GLN A 102 12.06 6.03 10.23
C GLN A 102 12.57 4.58 10.16
N PHE A 103 11.70 3.61 9.87
CA PHE A 103 12.13 2.22 9.71
C PHE A 103 13.11 2.03 8.56
N ASN A 104 12.96 2.77 7.47
CA ASN A 104 13.92 2.75 6.37
C ASN A 104 15.28 3.33 6.76
N GLU A 105 15.35 4.22 7.76
CA GLU A 105 16.63 4.73 8.30
C GLU A 105 17.28 3.75 9.28
N GLU A 106 16.48 3.02 10.06
CA GLU A 106 16.95 2.14 11.13
C GLU A 106 17.25 0.70 10.68
N TYR A 107 16.53 0.19 9.67
CA TYR A 107 16.55 -1.22 9.28
C TYR A 107 16.85 -1.41 7.79
N GLN A 108 17.15 -2.66 7.42
CA GLN A 108 17.36 -3.02 6.02
C GLN A 108 16.05 -2.87 5.22
N TRP A 109 16.11 -2.18 4.08
CA TRP A 109 14.94 -1.90 3.26
C TRP A 109 14.13 -3.15 2.87
N SER A 110 14.80 -4.28 2.58
CA SER A 110 14.11 -5.53 2.27
C SER A 110 13.20 -6.00 3.41
N ALA A 111 13.63 -5.83 4.66
CA ALA A 111 12.87 -6.19 5.84
C ALA A 111 11.71 -5.21 6.09
N VAL A 112 11.95 -3.91 5.90
CA VAL A 112 10.94 -2.85 5.93
C VAL A 112 9.85 -3.08 4.88
N LEU A 113 10.23 -3.51 3.68
CA LEU A 113 9.29 -3.85 2.61
C LEU A 113 8.41 -5.04 2.99
N LEU A 114 8.97 -6.09 3.59
CA LEU A 114 8.18 -7.24 4.08
C LEU A 114 7.21 -6.83 5.19
N TYR A 115 7.67 -6.02 6.16
CA TYR A 115 6.81 -5.42 7.18
C TYR A 115 5.66 -4.65 6.54
N HIS A 116 5.96 -3.74 5.60
CA HIS A 116 4.96 -2.93 4.91
C HIS A 116 3.89 -3.78 4.22
N MET A 117 4.31 -4.81 3.48
CA MET A 117 3.39 -5.70 2.77
C MET A 117 2.42 -6.40 3.73
N GLN A 118 2.95 -7.02 4.79
CA GLN A 118 2.13 -7.73 5.78
C GLN A 118 1.23 -6.77 6.58
N PHE A 119 1.76 -5.60 6.94
CA PHE A 119 1.02 -4.56 7.64
C PHE A 119 -0.16 -4.09 6.77
N HIS A 120 0.07 -3.75 5.51
CA HIS A 120 -0.97 -3.28 4.59
C HIS A 120 -2.04 -4.35 4.36
N HIS A 121 -1.67 -5.62 4.14
CA HIS A 121 -2.65 -6.72 4.06
C HIS A 121 -3.54 -6.80 5.30
N LYS A 122 -2.96 -6.65 6.49
CA LYS A 122 -3.74 -6.63 7.74
C LYS A 122 -4.70 -5.45 7.78
N ARG A 123 -4.23 -4.24 7.46
CA ARG A 123 -5.06 -3.02 7.43
C ARG A 123 -6.22 -3.12 6.46
N ARG A 124 -6.04 -3.73 5.30
CA ARG A 124 -7.15 -3.96 4.36
C ARG A 124 -8.29 -4.76 4.98
N ARG A 125 -7.98 -5.85 5.69
CA ARG A 125 -8.99 -6.66 6.40
C ARG A 125 -9.67 -5.89 7.53
N ASP A 126 -8.94 -5.00 8.20
CA ASP A 126 -9.50 -4.13 9.24
C ASP A 126 -10.48 -3.12 8.62
N MET A 127 -10.12 -2.51 7.49
CA MET A 127 -10.94 -1.51 6.81
C MET A 127 -12.21 -2.08 6.17
N VAL A 128 -12.24 -3.37 5.78
CA VAL A 128 -13.49 -4.07 5.38
C VAL A 128 -14.53 -4.02 6.51
N ARG A 129 -14.08 -3.99 7.77
CA ARG A 129 -14.93 -3.88 8.97
C ARG A 129 -15.14 -2.43 9.41
N GLY A 130 -14.68 -1.46 8.63
CA GLY A 130 -14.77 -0.03 8.93
C GLY A 130 -13.76 0.48 9.96
N ASP A 131 -12.72 -0.30 10.27
CA ASP A 131 -11.64 0.15 11.17
C ASP A 131 -10.44 0.67 10.36
N TYR A 132 -10.25 1.99 10.40
CA TYR A 132 -9.13 2.68 9.75
C TYR A 132 -8.02 3.07 10.74
N SER A 133 -8.25 2.88 12.05
CA SER A 133 -7.36 3.37 13.10
C SER A 133 -6.00 2.68 13.12
N GLY A 134 -5.94 1.46 12.60
CA GLY A 134 -4.72 0.65 12.57
C GLY A 134 -3.56 1.28 11.79
N TRP A 135 -3.82 2.22 10.88
CA TRP A 135 -2.75 2.94 10.16
C TRP A 135 -1.93 3.86 11.08
N ALA A 136 -2.51 4.33 12.19
CA ALA A 136 -1.83 5.21 13.15
C ALA A 136 -1.04 4.44 14.22
N GLN A 137 -0.87 3.12 14.09
CA GLN A 137 -0.31 2.25 15.12
C GLN A 137 0.86 1.43 14.57
N VAL A 138 1.90 1.25 15.40
CA VAL A 138 2.93 0.22 15.14
C VAL A 138 2.29 -1.15 15.36
N ASP A 139 2.47 -2.08 14.44
CA ASP A 139 2.12 -3.47 14.70
C ASP A 139 3.30 -4.16 15.39
N SER A 140 3.28 -4.25 16.71
CA SER A 140 4.40 -4.79 17.51
C SER A 140 4.76 -6.23 17.14
N ALA A 141 3.78 -7.04 16.70
CA ALA A 141 4.04 -8.42 16.31
C ALA A 141 4.77 -8.48 14.97
N LEU A 142 4.34 -7.69 13.98
CA LEU A 142 5.03 -7.59 12.70
C LEU A 142 6.39 -6.91 12.85
N HIS A 143 6.50 -5.91 13.72
CA HIS A 143 7.79 -5.27 14.02
C HIS A 143 8.75 -6.32 14.56
N ALA A 144 8.42 -7.02 15.65
CA ALA A 144 9.31 -8.04 16.23
C ALA A 144 9.65 -9.19 15.25
N GLN A 145 8.79 -9.45 14.26
CA GLN A 145 9.02 -10.48 13.25
C GLN A 145 9.99 -10.04 12.14
N PHE A 146 9.96 -8.77 11.74
CA PHE A 146 10.66 -8.30 10.54
C PHE A 146 11.73 -7.22 10.80
N LEU A 147 11.61 -6.41 11.85
CA LEU A 147 12.45 -5.25 12.16
C LEU A 147 13.11 -5.41 13.53
#